data_AF-A0A928SEV2-F1
#
_entry.id   AF-A0A928SEV2-F1
#
_cell.length_a   1.000
_cell.length_b   1.000
_cell.length_c   1.000
_cell.angle_alpha   90.00
_cell.angle_beta   90.00
_cell.angle_gamma   90.00
#
_symmetry.space_group_name_H-M   'P 1'
#
loop_
_entity.id
_entity.type
_entity.pdbx_description
1 polymer ?
#
loop_
_entity_poly.entity_id
_entity_poly.type
_entity_poly.pdbx_seq_one_letter_code
_entity_poly.pdbx_strand_id
1 'polypeptide(L)'
;MEAGYGIKLVRASETFKAVNLSFEQAKLLNLPHSTVLLRSRVTYDNQGRVVAYESGLYRGLYRLEWQGREVSSFDTSLTEE
;
A
#
# COMPACT_ATOMS: atom_id res chain seq x y z
N MET A 1 5.15 -1.04 16.43
CA MET A 1 6.46 -0.35 16.33
C MET A 1 6.60 0.71 17.42
N GLU A 2 5.73 1.71 17.51
CA GLU A 2 5.84 2.78 18.51
C GLU A 2 5.78 2.29 19.97
N ALA A 3 4.75 1.51 20.32
CA ALA A 3 4.55 1.04 21.69
C ALA A 3 5.56 -0.02 22.17
N GLY A 4 6.26 -0.70 21.26
CA GLY A 4 7.18 -1.81 21.59
C GLY A 4 8.66 -1.48 21.44
N TYR A 5 9.01 -0.50 20.59
CA TYR A 5 10.40 -0.16 20.26
C TYR A 5 10.73 1.33 20.52
N GLY A 6 9.78 2.14 20.97
CA GLY A 6 10.00 3.57 21.26
C GLY A 6 10.32 4.42 20.02
N ILE A 7 10.11 3.89 18.81
CA ILE A 7 10.38 4.59 17.55
C ILE A 7 9.14 5.38 17.15
N LYS A 8 9.20 6.72 17.26
CA LYS A 8 8.14 7.61 16.79
C LYS A 8 8.15 7.72 15.26
N LEU A 9 7.07 7.30 14.62
CA LEU A 9 6.89 7.35 13.18
C LEU A 9 6.36 8.73 12.81
N VAL A 10 7.03 9.45 11.91
CA VAL A 10 6.66 10.84 11.59
C VAL A 10 6.31 11.07 10.12
N ARG A 11 6.74 10.17 9.24
CA ARG A 11 6.56 10.31 7.80
C ARG A 11 6.53 8.96 7.13
N ALA A 12 5.74 8.85 6.06
CA ALA A 12 5.86 7.77 5.10
C ALA A 12 5.93 8.32 3.67
N SER A 13 6.62 7.60 2.79
CA SER A 13 6.60 7.81 1.35
C SER A 13 5.93 6.62 0.71
N GLU A 14 4.96 6.86 -0.15
CA GLU A 14 4.19 5.81 -0.82
C GLU A 14 4.28 5.95 -2.33
N THR A 15 4.40 4.80 -3.00
CA THR A 15 4.39 4.69 -4.46
C THR A 15 3.35 3.68 -4.87
N PHE A 16 2.57 4.00 -5.89
CA PHE A 16 1.54 3.14 -6.46
C PHE A 16 1.87 2.83 -7.91
N LYS A 17 1.77 1.56 -8.30
CA LYS A 17 2.00 1.10 -9.67
C LYS A 17 0.93 0.12 -10.08
N ALA A 18 0.34 0.30 -11.26
CA ALA A 18 -0.46 -0.75 -11.87
C ALA A 18 0.49 -1.84 -12.39
N VAL A 19 0.27 -3.09 -11.99
CA VAL A 19 1.06 -4.24 -12.41
C VAL A 19 0.15 -5.38 -12.83
N ASN A 20 0.55 -6.12 -13.85
CA ASN A 20 -0.11 -7.38 -14.18
C ASN A 20 0.44 -8.46 -13.26
N LEU A 21 -0.44 -9.23 -12.62
CA LEU A 21 -0.02 -10.40 -11.88
C LEU A 21 0.61 -11.40 -12.84
N SER A 22 1.65 -12.11 -12.41
CA SER A 22 2.04 -13.34 -13.10
C SER A 22 1.03 -14.45 -12.82
N PHE A 23 1.05 -15.52 -13.62
CA PHE A 23 0.19 -16.69 -13.39
C PHE A 23 0.36 -17.27 -11.97
N GLU A 24 1.60 -17.41 -11.50
CA GLU A 24 1.89 -17.92 -10.15
C GLU A 24 1.37 -16.99 -9.05
N GLN A 25 1.51 -15.66 -9.23
CA GLN A 25 1.00 -14.68 -8.26
C GLN A 25 -0.54 -14.65 -8.25
N ALA A 26 -1.16 -14.69 -9.43
CA ALA A 26 -2.62 -14.78 -9.56
C ALA A 26 -3.15 -16.05 -8.88
N LYS A 27 -2.50 -17.20 -9.12
CA LYS A 27 -2.85 -18.48 -8.48
C LYS A 27 -2.66 -18.45 -6.97
N LEU A 28 -1.52 -17.95 -6.47
CA LEU A 28 -1.24 -17.86 -5.03
C LEU A 28 -2.27 -16.98 -4.31
N LEU A 29 -2.68 -15.90 -4.94
CA LEU A 29 -3.65 -14.94 -4.39
C LEU A 29 -5.11 -15.33 -4.68
N ASN A 30 -5.34 -16.43 -5.40
CA ASN A 30 -6.65 -16.85 -5.89
C ASN A 30 -7.39 -15.72 -6.64
N LEU A 31 -6.67 -15.03 -7.50
CA LEU A 31 -7.14 -13.92 -8.32
C LEU A 31 -7.14 -14.30 -9.81
N PRO A 32 -8.03 -13.69 -10.63
CA PRO A 32 -7.89 -13.78 -12.07
C PRO A 32 -6.57 -13.13 -12.51
N HIS A 33 -6.08 -13.52 -13.69
CA HIS A 33 -4.91 -12.89 -14.29
C HIS A 33 -5.30 -11.48 -14.75
N SER A 34 -5.16 -10.50 -13.86
CA SER A 34 -5.63 -9.13 -14.04
C SER A 34 -4.59 -8.10 -13.59
N THR A 35 -4.79 -6.86 -14.02
CA THR A 35 -4.06 -5.71 -13.49
C THR A 35 -4.47 -5.48 -12.03
N VAL A 36 -3.49 -5.28 -11.17
CA VAL A 36 -3.67 -4.93 -9.75
C VAL A 36 -2.78 -3.74 -9.38
N LEU A 37 -3.05 -3.15 -8.22
CA LEU A 37 -2.25 -2.05 -7.70
C LEU A 37 -1.16 -2.59 -6.77
N LEU A 38 0.10 -2.37 -7.12
CA LEU A 38 1.24 -2.55 -6.23
C LEU A 38 1.48 -1.25 -5.47
N ARG A 39 1.33 -1.29 -4.14
CA ARG A 39 1.72 -0.20 -3.24
C ARG A 39 3.03 -0.57 -2.56
N SER A 40 3.96 0.38 -2.56
CA SER A 40 5.20 0.33 -1.76
C SER A 40 5.20 1.51 -0.79
N ARG A 41 5.52 1.25 0.49
CA ARG A 41 5.63 2.27 1.53
C ARG A 41 6.98 2.19 2.21
N VAL A 42 7.64 3.33 2.35
CA VAL A 42 8.82 3.50 3.20
C VAL A 42 8.44 4.40 4.37
N THR A 43 8.66 3.94 5.59
CA THR A 43 8.35 4.69 6.81
C THR A 43 9.62 5.20 7.47
N TYR A 44 9.57 6.43 7.96
CA TYR A 44 10.70 7.14 8.55
C TYR A 44 10.44 7.53 10.00
N ASP A 45 11.49 7.48 10.82
CA ASP A 45 11.49 8.04 12.17
C ASP A 45 11.69 9.57 12.16
N ASN A 46 11.64 10.18 13.34
CA ASN A 46 11.85 11.61 13.54
C ASN A 46 13.25 12.12 13.17
N GLN A 47 14.23 11.22 13.00
CA GLN A 47 15.58 11.54 12.53
C GLN A 47 15.70 11.39 10.99
N GLY A 48 14.60 11.04 10.31
CA GLY A 48 14.57 10.83 8.87
C GLY A 48 15.17 9.49 8.43
N ARG A 49 15.40 8.55 9.36
CA ARG A 49 15.94 7.22 9.04
C ARG A 49 14.81 6.29 8.62
N VAL A 50 15.09 5.40 7.66
CA VAL A 50 14.14 4.36 7.25
C VAL A 50 14.04 3.32 8.36
N VAL A 51 12.82 3.05 8.80
CA VAL A 51 12.55 2.07 9.87
C VAL A 51 11.65 0.92 9.41
N ALA A 52 10.95 1.08 8.28
CA ALA A 52 10.15 0.02 7.70
C ALA A 52 10.04 0.18 6.17
N TYR A 53 9.97 -0.96 5.49
CA TYR A 53 9.54 -1.07 4.10
C TYR A 53 8.38 -2.07 4.02
N GLU A 54 7.28 -1.65 3.41
CA GLU A 54 6.09 -2.47 3.20
C GLU A 54 5.76 -2.49 1.71
N SER A 55 5.35 -3.64 1.19
CA SER A 55 4.80 -3.75 -0.16
C SER A 55 3.61 -4.69 -0.18
N GLY A 56 2.56 -4.32 -0.91
CA GLY A 56 1.35 -5.11 -1.01
C GLY A 56 0.69 -4.99 -2.38
N LEU A 57 0.01 -6.06 -2.79
CA LEU A 57 -0.81 -6.10 -3.98
C LEU A 57 -2.28 -5.94 -3.58
N TYR A 58 -2.99 -5.07 -4.29
CA TYR A 58 -4.33 -4.60 -3.94
C TYR A 58 -5.24 -4.73 -5.17
N ARG A 59 -6.40 -5.40 -5.03
CA ARG A 59 -7.40 -5.61 -6.10
C ARG A 59 -8.47 -4.51 -6.09
N GLY A 60 -8.78 -3.88 -7.23
CA GLY A 60 -9.94 -2.99 -7.40
C GLY A 60 -9.63 -1.53 -7.76
N LEU A 61 -10.69 -0.74 -7.92
CA LEU A 61 -10.65 0.72 -8.08
C LEU A 61 -10.43 1.37 -6.71
N TYR A 62 -9.28 2.00 -6.54
CA TYR A 62 -8.93 2.67 -5.28
C TYR A 62 -9.16 4.17 -5.41
N ARG A 63 -10.14 4.69 -4.68
CA ARG A 63 -10.27 6.13 -4.42
C ARG A 63 -9.32 6.50 -3.29
N LEU A 64 -8.22 7.17 -3.62
CA LEU A 64 -7.26 7.70 -2.66
C LEU A 64 -7.67 9.13 -2.30
N GLU A 65 -8.25 9.33 -1.12
CA GLU A 65 -8.51 10.67 -0.59
C GLU A 65 -7.31 11.16 0.22
N TRP A 66 -6.56 12.07 -0.40
CA TRP A 66 -5.34 12.66 0.13
C TRP A 66 -5.65 13.99 0.84
N GLN A 67 -5.62 14.01 2.18
CA GLN A 67 -5.74 15.26 2.96
C GLN A 67 -4.36 15.76 3.41
N GLY A 68 -3.52 16.12 2.44
CA GLY A 68 -2.18 16.67 2.65
C GLY A 68 -1.10 15.69 3.15
N ARG A 69 -1.34 14.95 4.25
CA ARG A 69 -0.36 14.01 4.89
C ARG A 69 -0.93 12.66 5.31
N GLU A 70 -2.23 12.41 5.14
CA GLU A 70 -2.89 11.17 5.54
C GLU A 70 -3.75 10.62 4.41
N VAL A 71 -3.71 9.29 4.26
CA VAL A 71 -4.67 8.52 3.46
C VAL A 71 -5.83 8.19 4.40
N SER A 72 -7.00 8.73 4.09
CA SER A 72 -8.11 8.81 5.05
C SER A 72 -9.15 7.67 4.95
N SER A 73 -9.20 6.94 3.84
CA SER A 73 -10.08 5.77 3.72
C SER A 73 -9.67 4.83 2.59
N PHE A 74 -10.11 3.57 2.70
CA PHE A 74 -10.04 2.55 1.65
C PHE A 74 -11.46 2.12 1.32
N ASP A 75 -11.90 2.34 0.09
CA ASP A 75 -13.14 1.78 -0.41
C ASP A 75 -12.84 0.62 -1.35
N THR A 76 -13.35 -0.56 -1.01
CA THR A 76 -13.20 -1.80 -1.80
C THR A 76 -14.51 -2.21 -2.47
N SER A 77 -15.58 -1.41 -2.30
CA SER A 77 -16.91 -1.68 -2.86
C SER A 77 -17.09 -1.21 -4.31
N LEU A 78 -16.07 -0.54 -4.89
CA LEU A 78 -16.07 -0.12 -6.28
C LEU A 78 -15.77 -1.30 -7.22
N THR A 79 -16.84 -1.91 -7.74
CA THR A 79 -16.79 -2.78 -8.93
C THR A 79 -17.08 -1.95 -10.17
N GLU A 80 -16.28 -2.11 -11.23
CA GLU A 80 -16.60 -1.58 -12.56
C GLU A 80 -17.94 -2.20 -13.02
N GLU A 81 -18.91 -1.35 -13.38
CA GLU A 81 -20.17 -1.72 -14.04
C GLU A 81 -19.93 -2.31 -15.44
#